data_AF-A0A8J2V4J2-F1
#
_entry.id   AF-A0A8J2V4J2-F1
#
_cell.length_a   1.000
_cell.length_b   1.000
_cell.length_c   1.000
_cell.angle_alpha   90.00
_cell.angle_beta   90.00
_cell.angle_gamma   90.00
#
_symmetry.space_group_name_H-M   'P 1'
#
loop_
_entity.id
_entity.type
_entity.pdbx_description
1 polymer ?
#
loop_
_entity_poly.entity_id
_entity_poly.type
_entity_poly.pdbx_seq_one_letter_code
_entity_poly.pdbx_strand_id
1 'polypeptide(L)'
;MSATQSHPLPLPLPTDRTEDPALFIVSALRLFACPCAAPVHDTLREDSPARALLQVMRLIDTHARRPLRLHAAHSAVMSADETAFAALLAATQAGREREAQLRCRTMVRPAGQDALGQAMRVLARKLSVDGIIVAAPTSGPPSGTPCYPKLVGA
;
A
#
# COMPACT_ATOMS: atom_id res chain seq x y z
N MET A 1 46.72 13.14 -12.85
CA MET A 1 45.87 11.99 -13.23
C MET A 1 44.60 12.09 -12.41
N SER A 2 43.53 12.67 -12.97
CA SER A 2 42.28 12.90 -12.25
C SER A 2 41.22 11.94 -12.80
N ALA A 3 40.80 10.99 -11.98
CA ALA A 3 39.73 10.05 -12.31
C ALA A 3 38.40 10.82 -12.31
N THR A 4 37.78 10.94 -13.48
CA THR A 4 36.43 11.46 -13.66
C THR A 4 35.46 10.53 -12.95
N GLN A 5 34.89 10.96 -11.82
CA GLN A 5 33.80 10.26 -11.16
C GLN A 5 32.57 10.31 -12.07
N SER A 6 32.26 9.18 -12.69
CA SER A 6 31.03 8.96 -13.44
C SER A 6 29.88 8.91 -12.43
N HIS A 7 29.19 10.03 -12.22
CA HIS A 7 27.90 10.00 -11.54
C HIS A 7 26.96 9.09 -12.35
N PRO A 8 26.35 8.05 -11.74
CA PRO A 8 25.34 7.28 -12.45
C PRO A 8 24.18 8.23 -12.76
N LEU A 9 23.92 8.42 -14.06
CA LEU A 9 22.77 9.16 -14.55
C LEU A 9 21.50 8.55 -13.92
N PRO A 10 20.55 9.38 -13.44
CA PRO A 10 19.27 8.87 -13.00
C PRO A 10 18.65 8.10 -14.16
N LEU A 11 18.38 6.80 -13.94
CA LEU A 11 17.68 5.97 -14.91
C LEU A 11 16.41 6.70 -15.33
N PRO A 12 16.13 6.82 -16.64
CA PRO A 12 14.88 7.41 -17.11
C PRO A 12 13.74 6.62 -16.47
N LEU A 13 12.89 7.31 -15.70
CA LEU A 13 11.69 6.72 -15.14
C LEU A 13 10.85 6.21 -16.32
N PRO A 14 10.44 4.92 -16.34
CA PRO A 14 9.67 4.38 -17.44
C PRO A 14 8.41 5.22 -17.64
N THR A 15 8.27 5.77 -18.85
CA THR A 15 7.19 6.69 -19.27
C THR A 15 5.82 6.03 -19.38
N ASP A 16 5.75 4.69 -19.31
CA ASP A 16 4.52 3.92 -19.18
C ASP A 16 4.33 3.46 -17.74
N ARG A 17 3.66 4.25 -16.91
CA ARG A 17 2.99 3.72 -15.71
C ARG A 17 1.71 3.01 -16.16
N THR A 18 1.84 1.87 -16.82
CA THR A 18 0.73 0.93 -17.09
C THR A 18 0.39 0.07 -15.87
N GLU A 19 1.13 0.23 -14.77
CA GLU A 19 0.93 -0.52 -13.54
C GLU A 19 -0.26 0.03 -12.75
N ASP A 20 -1.18 -0.87 -12.35
CA ASP A 20 -2.33 -0.54 -11.51
C ASP A 20 -1.86 0.20 -10.24
N PRO A 21 -2.32 1.44 -9.96
CA PRO A 21 -1.96 2.20 -8.77
C PRO A 21 -2.17 1.43 -7.46
N ALA A 22 -3.18 0.54 -7.40
CA ALA A 22 -3.41 -0.30 -6.23
C ALA A 22 -2.28 -1.33 -6.04
N LEU A 23 -1.88 -2.01 -7.12
CA LEU A 23 -0.78 -2.97 -7.10
C LEU A 23 0.56 -2.30 -6.78
N PHE A 24 0.80 -1.09 -7.33
CA PHE A 24 2.00 -0.32 -7.02
C PHE A 24 2.11 -0.01 -5.52
N ILE A 25 1.04 0.53 -4.92
CA ILE A 25 1.02 0.88 -3.49
C ILE A 25 1.11 -0.37 -2.60
N VAL A 26 0.44 -1.46 -2.96
CA VAL A 26 0.53 -2.72 -2.23
C VAL A 26 1.93 -3.33 -2.33
N SER A 27 2.59 -3.23 -3.48
CA SER A 27 3.97 -3.67 -3.63
C SER A 27 4.91 -2.87 -2.72
N ALA A 28 4.71 -1.56 -2.60
CA ALA A 28 5.43 -0.74 -1.63
C ALA A 28 5.14 -1.19 -0.18
N LEU A 29 3.87 -1.45 0.17
CA LEU A 29 3.48 -1.96 1.48
C LEU A 29 4.21 -3.27 1.82
N ARG A 30 4.29 -4.22 0.87
CA ARG A 30 5.00 -5.50 1.06
C ARG A 30 6.48 -5.29 1.31
N LEU A 31 7.12 -4.36 0.59
CA LEU A 31 8.53 -4.03 0.79
C LEU A 31 8.78 -3.49 2.20
N PHE A 32 7.95 -2.55 2.66
CA PHE A 32 8.05 -1.99 4.02
C PHE A 32 7.69 -3.01 5.12
N ALA A 33 6.96 -4.08 4.78
CA ALA A 33 6.68 -5.18 5.70
C ALA A 33 7.85 -6.17 5.81
N CYS A 34 8.79 -6.17 4.84
CA CYS A 34 9.95 -7.05 4.90
C CYS A 34 10.90 -6.58 6.02
N PRO A 35 11.31 -7.48 6.94
CA PRO A 35 12.35 -7.16 7.93
C PRO A 35 13.66 -6.72 7.27
N CYS A 36 13.93 -7.24 6.07
CA CYS A 36 15.10 -6.93 5.26
C CYS A 36 15.17 -5.46 4.80
N ALA A 37 14.03 -4.77 4.73
CA ALA A 37 13.94 -3.38 4.30
C ALA A 37 14.10 -2.37 5.46
N ALA A 38 14.27 -2.85 6.71
CA ALA A 38 14.41 -1.98 7.88
C ALA A 38 15.44 -0.86 7.72
N PRO A 39 16.63 -1.06 7.12
CA PRO A 39 17.61 0.02 6.91
C PRO A 39 17.08 1.16 6.01
N VAL A 40 16.16 0.86 5.09
CA VAL A 40 15.56 1.85 4.19
C VAL A 40 14.67 2.82 4.97
N HIS A 41 14.04 2.36 6.05
CA HIS A 41 13.05 3.12 6.83
C HIS A 41 13.63 4.39 7.47
N ASP A 42 14.92 4.36 7.82
CA ASP A 42 15.64 5.46 8.48
C ASP A 42 16.14 6.51 7.49
N THR A 43 16.23 6.15 6.20
CA THR A 43 16.68 7.05 5.13
C THR A 43 15.54 7.77 4.41
N LEU A 44 14.29 7.46 4.77
CA LEU A 44 13.12 8.09 4.15
C LEU A 44 13.04 9.57 4.51
N ARG A 45 12.85 10.41 3.49
CA ARG A 45 12.56 11.84 3.70
C ARG A 45 11.27 11.98 4.53
N GLU A 46 11.28 12.86 5.52
CA GLU A 46 10.16 13.05 6.46
C GLU A 46 8.84 13.33 5.73
N ASP A 47 8.89 14.12 4.66
CA ASP A 47 7.72 14.49 3.88
C ASP A 47 7.37 13.56 2.71
N SER A 48 8.02 12.40 2.60
CA SER A 48 7.73 11.48 1.50
C SER A 48 6.42 10.68 1.72
N PRO A 49 5.73 10.27 0.63
CA PRO A 49 4.62 9.31 0.72
C PRO A 49 5.07 7.97 1.33
N ALA A 50 6.33 7.57 1.09
CA ALA A 50 6.92 6.38 1.70
C ALA A 50 6.96 6.46 3.24
N ARG A 51 7.32 7.61 3.81
CA ARG A 51 7.30 7.81 5.27
C ARG A 51 5.89 7.75 5.84
N ALA A 52 4.92 8.32 5.13
CA ALA A 52 3.51 8.23 5.51
C ALA A 52 2.99 6.78 5.45
N LEU A 53 3.38 6.01 4.43
CA LEU A 53 3.04 4.59 4.30
C LEU A 53 3.65 3.77 5.45
N LEU A 54 4.92 4.01 5.79
CA LEU A 54 5.57 3.37 6.94
C LEU A 54 4.84 3.69 8.26
N GLN A 55 4.39 4.92 8.46
CA GLN A 55 3.62 5.30 9.65
C GLN A 55 2.29 4.54 9.73
N VAL A 56 1.57 4.44 8.61
CA VAL A 56 0.35 3.63 8.52
C VAL A 56 0.63 2.18 8.89
N MET A 57 1.71 1.60 8.38
CA MET A 57 2.08 0.22 8.68
C MET A 57 2.42 -0.01 10.15
N ARG A 58 3.17 0.90 10.78
CA ARG A 58 3.46 0.84 12.22
C ARG A 58 2.19 0.88 13.06
N LEU A 59 1.21 1.71 12.68
CA LEU A 59 -0.08 1.76 13.35
C LEU A 59 -0.88 0.46 13.17
N ILE A 60 -0.85 -0.13 11.97
CA ILE A 60 -1.49 -1.42 11.73
C ILE A 60 -0.79 -2.49 12.56
N ASP A 61 0.53 -2.61 12.52
CA ASP A 61 1.28 -3.60 13.29
C ASP A 61 1.01 -3.51 14.80
N THR A 62 0.97 -2.27 15.32
CA THR A 62 0.73 -2.02 16.75
C THR A 62 -0.72 -2.33 17.17
N HIS A 63 -1.71 -2.02 16.32
CA HIS A 63 -3.13 -2.04 16.70
C HIS A 63 -3.97 -3.08 15.95
N ALA A 64 -3.37 -3.90 15.10
CA ALA A 64 -4.12 -4.86 14.31
C ALA A 64 -4.86 -5.87 15.20
N ARG A 65 -6.00 -6.32 14.70
CA ARG A 65 -6.77 -7.39 15.35
C ARG A 65 -6.11 -8.75 15.14
N ARG A 66 -5.41 -8.92 14.02
CA ARG A 66 -4.68 -10.11 13.61
C ARG A 66 -3.46 -9.70 12.77
N PRO A 67 -2.42 -10.53 12.67
CA PRO A 67 -1.33 -10.28 11.73
C PRO A 67 -1.87 -10.11 10.30
N LEU A 68 -1.35 -9.11 9.58
CA LEU A 68 -1.67 -8.92 8.16
C LEU A 68 -1.12 -10.09 7.35
N ARG A 69 -1.95 -10.68 6.49
CA ARG A 69 -1.52 -11.70 5.54
C ARG A 69 -1.19 -11.03 4.22
N LEU A 70 0.06 -10.60 4.09
CA LEU A 70 0.58 -9.99 2.87
C LEU A 70 1.19 -11.08 1.98
N HIS A 71 1.07 -10.90 0.66
CA HIS A 71 1.79 -11.72 -0.30
C HIS A 71 3.26 -11.32 -0.39
N ALA A 72 4.07 -12.16 -1.03
CA ALA A 72 5.45 -11.83 -1.36
C ALA A 72 5.50 -10.58 -2.27
N ALA A 73 6.58 -9.78 -2.16
CA ALA A 73 6.71 -8.48 -2.81
C ALA A 73 6.37 -8.50 -4.31
N HIS A 74 6.79 -9.55 -5.03
CA HIS A 74 6.62 -9.70 -6.48
C HIS A 74 5.30 -10.38 -6.91
N SER A 75 4.33 -10.55 -5.99
CA SER A 75 3.06 -11.19 -6.34
C SER A 75 2.21 -10.29 -7.24
N ALA A 76 1.75 -10.83 -8.37
CA ALA A 76 0.84 -10.14 -9.28
C ALA A 76 -0.62 -10.07 -8.75
N VAL A 77 -0.92 -10.81 -7.67
CA VAL A 77 -2.27 -10.85 -7.06
C VAL A 77 -2.27 -10.24 -5.68
N MET A 78 -3.40 -9.62 -5.31
CA MET A 78 -3.61 -9.03 -3.98
C MET A 78 -4.28 -10.03 -3.03
N SER A 79 -3.83 -10.06 -1.78
CA SER A 79 -4.52 -10.77 -0.70
C SER A 79 -5.77 -10.00 -0.26
N ALA A 80 -6.61 -10.62 0.58
CA ALA A 80 -7.76 -9.95 1.18
C ALA A 80 -7.35 -8.74 2.04
N ASP A 81 -6.23 -8.82 2.75
CA ASP A 81 -5.71 -7.74 3.59
C ASP A 81 -5.15 -6.58 2.74
N GLU A 82 -4.49 -6.92 1.63
CA GLU A 82 -3.99 -5.94 0.67
C GLU A 82 -5.13 -5.22 -0.07
N THR A 83 -6.18 -5.98 -0.41
CA THR A 83 -7.41 -5.42 -1.01
C THR A 83 -8.14 -4.52 -0.03
N ALA A 84 -8.23 -4.91 1.24
CA ALA A 84 -8.82 -4.08 2.29
C ALA A 84 -8.04 -2.77 2.49
N PHE A 85 -6.71 -2.83 2.47
CA PHE A 85 -5.84 -1.67 2.53
C PHE A 85 -6.07 -0.73 1.34
N ALA A 86 -6.02 -1.24 0.11
CA ALA A 86 -6.21 -0.44 -1.10
C ALA A 86 -7.61 0.20 -1.13
N ALA A 87 -8.64 -0.54 -0.71
CA ALA A 87 -10.00 -0.01 -0.67
C ALA A 87 -10.19 1.04 0.45
N LEU A 88 -9.48 0.92 1.58
CA LEU A 88 -9.44 1.98 2.60
C LEU A 88 -8.78 3.25 2.05
N LEU A 89 -7.66 3.10 1.34
CA LEU A 89 -6.97 4.21 0.70
C LEU A 89 -7.86 4.89 -0.34
N ALA A 90 -8.50 4.12 -1.22
CA ALA A 90 -9.39 4.64 -2.24
C ALA A 90 -10.60 5.37 -1.64
N ALA A 91 -11.24 4.81 -0.61
CA ALA A 91 -12.33 5.47 0.12
C ALA A 91 -11.88 6.79 0.76
N THR A 92 -10.65 6.82 1.29
CA THR A 92 -10.04 8.02 1.89
C THR A 92 -9.76 9.08 0.83
N GLN A 93 -9.16 8.71 -0.31
CA GLN A 93 -8.90 9.62 -1.43
C GLN A 93 -10.20 10.19 -2.04
N ALA A 94 -11.27 9.39 -2.05
CA ALA A 94 -12.58 9.81 -2.54
C ALA A 94 -13.40 10.64 -1.52
N GLY A 95 -12.86 10.94 -0.34
CA GLY A 95 -13.58 11.69 0.70
C GLY A 95 -14.77 10.95 1.32
N ARG A 96 -14.85 9.62 1.17
CA ARG A 96 -15.95 8.79 1.69
C ARG A 96 -15.70 8.42 3.15
N GLU A 97 -15.82 9.40 4.06
CA GLU A 97 -15.40 9.26 5.46
C GLU A 97 -16.06 8.08 6.20
N ARG A 98 -17.37 7.87 5.99
CA ARG A 98 -18.09 6.74 6.62
C ARG A 98 -17.56 5.39 6.15
N GLU A 99 -17.28 5.25 4.85
CA GLU A 99 -16.73 4.02 4.28
C GLU A 99 -15.29 3.78 4.79
N ALA A 100 -14.46 4.82 4.80
CA ALA A 100 -13.10 4.76 5.32
C ALA A 100 -13.11 4.36 6.81
N GLN A 101 -13.99 4.93 7.63
CA GLN A 101 -14.11 4.58 9.04
C GLN A 101 -14.54 3.13 9.26
N LEU A 102 -15.49 2.63 8.46
CA LEU A 102 -15.90 1.22 8.50
C LEU A 102 -14.74 0.29 8.13
N ARG A 103 -13.94 0.64 7.12
CA ARG A 103 -12.75 -0.14 6.71
C ARG A 103 -11.64 -0.08 7.75
N CYS A 104 -11.43 1.05 8.44
CA CYS A 104 -10.49 1.10 9.57
C CYS A 104 -10.86 0.12 10.68
N ARG A 105 -12.17 -0.04 10.98
CA ARG A 105 -12.65 -0.95 12.04
C ARG A 105 -12.33 -2.42 11.77
N THR A 106 -12.27 -2.82 10.50
CA THR A 106 -11.94 -4.20 10.10
C THR A 106 -10.44 -4.49 10.18
N MET A 107 -9.59 -3.45 10.07
CA MET A 107 -8.13 -3.58 10.12
C MET A 107 -7.57 -3.50 11.56
N VAL A 108 -8.01 -2.52 12.35
CA VAL A 108 -7.44 -2.24 13.68
C VAL A 108 -8.47 -2.25 14.81
N ARG A 109 -7.97 -2.48 16.03
CA ARG A 109 -8.72 -2.37 17.28
C ARG A 109 -9.15 -0.92 17.52
N PRO A 110 -10.20 -0.66 18.34
CA PRO A 110 -10.72 0.69 18.59
C PRO A 110 -9.64 1.72 18.96
N ALA A 111 -8.69 1.33 19.81
CA ALA A 111 -7.60 2.20 20.25
C ALA A 111 -6.72 2.78 19.13
N GLY A 112 -6.67 2.14 17.95
CA GLY A 112 -5.87 2.59 16.81
C GLY A 112 -6.67 3.23 15.67
N GLN A 113 -8.00 3.29 15.76
CA GLN A 113 -8.85 3.67 14.62
C GLN A 113 -8.67 5.14 14.20
N ASP A 114 -8.66 6.05 15.17
CA ASP A 114 -8.52 7.48 14.88
C ASP A 114 -7.11 7.81 14.36
N ALA A 115 -6.09 7.21 14.99
CA ALA A 115 -4.70 7.34 14.56
C ALA A 115 -4.48 6.81 13.13
N LEU A 116 -5.03 5.61 12.83
CA LEU A 116 -4.98 5.04 11.49
C LEU A 116 -5.73 5.92 10.48
N GLY A 117 -6.93 6.39 10.82
CA GLY A 117 -7.71 7.26 9.95
C GLY A 117 -7.02 8.58 9.64
N GLN A 118 -6.35 9.19 10.61
CA GLN A 118 -5.54 10.39 10.38
C GLN A 118 -4.32 10.09 9.50
N ALA A 119 -3.59 9.00 9.76
CA ALA A 119 -2.42 8.61 8.98
C ALA A 119 -2.81 8.29 7.52
N MET A 120 -3.93 7.60 7.30
CA MET A 120 -4.48 7.33 5.97
C MET A 120 -4.82 8.62 5.21
N ARG A 121 -5.38 9.64 5.87
CA ARG A 121 -5.64 10.94 5.24
C ARG A 121 -4.36 11.65 4.81
N VAL A 122 -3.30 11.58 5.64
CA VAL A 122 -1.99 12.14 5.28
C VAL A 122 -1.38 11.40 4.09
N LEU A 123 -1.41 10.07 4.09
CA LEU A 123 -0.93 9.24 2.99
C LEU A 123 -1.71 9.53 1.71
N ALA A 124 -3.04 9.49 1.77
CA ALA A 124 -3.94 9.78 0.65
C ALA A 124 -3.64 11.14 0.02
N ARG A 125 -3.49 12.19 0.83
CA ARG A 125 -3.14 13.53 0.36
C ARG A 125 -1.79 13.54 -0.36
N LYS A 126 -0.74 12.95 0.24
CA LYS A 126 0.61 12.93 -0.37
C LYS A 126 0.59 12.18 -1.71
N LEU A 127 -0.08 11.02 -1.78
CA LEU A 127 -0.23 10.25 -3.02
C LEU A 127 -1.02 11.02 -4.09
N SER A 128 -2.11 11.69 -3.71
CA SER A 128 -2.92 12.49 -4.64
C SER A 128 -2.14 13.67 -5.22
N VAL A 129 -1.27 14.31 -4.44
CA VAL A 129 -0.37 15.38 -4.94
C VAL A 129 0.60 14.84 -5.99
N ASP A 130 1.08 13.62 -5.81
CA ASP A 130 1.97 12.93 -6.76
C ASP A 130 1.21 12.29 -7.95
N GLY A 131 -0.10 12.54 -8.08
CA GLY A 131 -0.95 12.01 -9.15
C GLY A 131 -1.30 10.51 -9.02
N ILE A 132 -1.00 9.89 -7.87
CA ILE A 132 -1.29 8.48 -7.61
C ILE A 132 -2.69 8.37 -7.01
N ILE A 133 -3.67 8.01 -7.83
CA ILE A 133 -5.07 7.85 -7.43
C ILE A 133 -5.46 6.37 -7.51
N VAL A 134 -5.88 5.80 -6.39
CA VAL A 134 -6.40 4.44 -6.34
C VAL A 134 -7.89 4.48 -6.64
N ALA A 135 -8.31 3.79 -7.70
CA ALA A 135 -9.72 3.67 -8.04
C ALA A 135 -10.47 2.98 -6.90
N ALA A 136 -11.58 3.56 -6.46
CA ALA A 136 -12.49 2.86 -5.57
C ALA A 136 -12.99 1.61 -6.31
N PRO A 137 -12.97 0.42 -5.67
CA PRO A 137 -13.56 -0.76 -6.29
C PRO A 137 -15.00 -0.42 -6.62
N THR A 138 -15.32 -0.39 -7.92
CA THR A 138 -16.70 -0.30 -8.37
C THR A 138 -17.42 -1.48 -7.76
N SER A 139 -18.50 -1.22 -7.02
CA SER A 139 -19.39 -2.23 -6.48
C SER A 139 -20.09 -2.98 -7.61
N GLY A 140 -19.32 -3.79 -8.32
CA GLY A 140 -19.75 -4.83 -9.23
C GLY A 140 -19.28 -6.17 -8.65
N PRO A 141 -19.97 -7.27 -8.96
CA PRO A 141 -19.46 -8.59 -8.63
C PRO A 141 -18.05 -8.75 -9.20
N PRO A 142 -17.13 -9.44 -8.50
CA PRO A 142 -15.79 -9.67 -9.03
C PRO A 142 -15.90 -10.30 -10.42
N SER A 143 -15.47 -9.57 -11.44
CA SER A 143 -15.35 -10.07 -12.81
C SER A 143 -14.09 -10.92 -12.89
N GLY A 144 -14.15 -12.08 -12.25
CA GLY A 144 -13.07 -13.05 -12.22
C GLY A 144 -13.68 -14.38 -11.87
N THR A 145 -13.61 -15.33 -12.80
CA THR A 145 -13.91 -16.72 -12.50
C THR A 145 -13.01 -17.12 -11.33
N PRO A 146 -13.54 -17.61 -10.20
CA PRO A 146 -12.69 -18.06 -9.11
C PRO A 146 -11.72 -19.12 -9.65
N CYS A 147 -10.43 -18.79 -9.70
CA CYS A 147 -9.37 -19.75 -9.94
C CYS A 147 -9.26 -20.63 -8.70
N TYR A 148 -10.12 -21.63 -8.59
CA TYR A 148 -9.90 -22.72 -7.67
C TYR A 148 -8.65 -23.47 -8.15
N PRO A 149 -7.61 -23.65 -7.31
CA PRO A 149 -6.55 -24.56 -7.63
C PRO A 149 -7.20 -25.92 -7.88
N LYS A 150 -7.01 -26.47 -9.09
CA LYS A 150 -7.38 -27.87 -9.35
C LYS A 150 -6.57 -28.69 -8.36
N LEU A 151 -7.24 -29.31 -7.40
CA LEU A 151 -6.64 -30.38 -6.60
C LEU A 151 -6.23 -31.45 -7.60
N VAL A 152 -4.94 -31.54 -7.88
CA VAL A 152 -4.37 -32.68 -8.61
C VAL A 152 -4.33 -33.83 -7.60
N GLY A 153 -5.24 -34.77 -7.77
CA GLY A 153 -5.28 -36.05 -7.05
C GLY A 153 -6.53 -36.82 -7.51
N ALA A 154 -6.48 -38.09 -7.89
CA ALA A 154 -5.43 -39.10 -7.84
C ALA A 154 -5.54 -40.02 -9.07
#